data_AF-A0A494YYV6-F1
#
_entry.id   AF-A0A494YYV6-F1
#
_cell.length_a   1.000
_cell.length_b   1.000
_cell.length_c   1.000
_cell.angle_alpha   90.00
_cell.angle_beta   90.00
_cell.angle_gamma   90.00
#
_symmetry.space_group_name_H-M   'P 1'
#
loop_
_entity.id
_entity.type
_entity.pdbx_description
1 polymer ?
#
loop_
_entity_poly.entity_id
_entity_poly.type
_entity_poly.pdbx_seq_one_letter_code
_entity_poly.pdbx_strand_id
1 'polypeptide(L)' 'MQGRAITFLERMNLRRSTLRKQLETPELQSIHPILVGEQKAVEMVIDEFESETDNNRNEIPLSDSDDEKNE' A
#
# COMPACT_ATOMS: atom_id res chain seq x y z
N MET A 1 -1.91 -13.71 -7.34
CA MET A 1 -2.36 -12.65 -6.41
C MET A 1 -1.41 -11.44 -6.38
N GLN A 2 -0.10 -11.65 -6.47
CA GLN A 2 0.93 -10.61 -6.45
C GLN A 2 0.75 -9.47 -7.48
N GLY A 3 0.39 -9.79 -8.73
CA GLY A 3 0.13 -8.76 -9.75
C GLY A 3 -1.04 -7.82 -9.40
N ARG A 4 -2.09 -8.33 -8.72
CA ARG A 4 -3.23 -7.50 -8.27
C ARG A 4 -2.83 -6.58 -7.12
N ALA A 5 -1.96 -7.05 -6.22
CA ALA A 5 -1.42 -6.26 -5.11
C ALA A 5 -0.57 -5.08 -5.61
N ILE A 6 0.33 -5.35 -6.58
CA ILE A 6 1.17 -4.31 -7.20
C ILE A 6 0.30 -3.25 -7.88
N THR A 7 -0.64 -3.66 -8.73
CA THR A 7 -1.55 -2.72 -9.41
C THR A 7 -2.41 -1.90 -8.44
N PHE A 8 -2.81 -2.48 -7.30
CA PHE A 8 -3.50 -1.72 -6.25
C PHE A 8 -2.61 -0.62 -5.67
N LEU A 9 -1.39 -0.97 -5.25
CA LEU A 9 -0.44 -0.04 -4.65
C LEU A 9 -0.03 1.07 -5.62
N GLU A 10 0.16 0.76 -6.91
CA GLU A 10 0.41 1.74 -7.96
C GLU A 10 -0.73 2.76 -8.07
N ARG A 11 -1.99 2.29 -8.04
CA ARG A 11 -3.16 3.18 -8.09
C ARG A 11 -3.26 4.07 -6.86
N MET A 12 -2.96 3.55 -5.67
CA MET A 12 -2.97 4.36 -4.44
C MET A 12 -1.87 5.43 -4.48
N ASN A 13 -0.67 5.06 -4.94
CA ASN A 13 0.43 6.01 -5.11
C ASN A 13 0.12 7.10 -6.14
N LEU A 14 -0.55 6.75 -7.24
CA LEU A 14 -1.02 7.73 -8.22
C LEU A 14 -2.01 8.73 -7.59
N ARG A 15 -2.98 8.24 -6.82
CA ARG A 15 -3.94 9.11 -6.09
C ARG A 15 -3.24 10.04 -5.11
N ARG A 16 -2.30 9.52 -4.31
CA ARG A 16 -1.48 10.31 -3.39
C ARG A 16 -0.70 11.42 -4.11
N SER A 17 -0.10 11.11 -5.26
CA SER A 17 0.62 12.11 -6.07
C SER A 17 -0.32 13.18 -6.61
N THR A 18 -1.50 12.80 -7.10
CA THR A 18 -2.51 13.77 -7.58
C THR A 18 -2.97 14.70 -6.47
N LEU A 19 -3.27 14.18 -5.27
CA LEU A 19 -3.68 15.00 -4.13
C LEU A 19 -2.58 15.99 -3.70
N ARG A 20 -1.30 15.57 -3.71
CA ARG A 20 -0.18 16.47 -3.44
C ARG A 20 -0.10 17.63 -4.43
N LYS A 21 -0.24 17.35 -5.73
CA LYS A 21 -0.27 18.40 -6.77
C LYS A 21 -1.46 19.35 -6.60
N GLN A 22 -2.61 18.83 -6.18
CA GLN A 22 -3.78 19.66 -5.90
C GLN A 22 -3.56 20.61 -4.71
N LEU A 23 -2.83 20.19 -3.69
CA LEU A 23 -2.45 21.06 -2.56
C LEU A 23 -1.45 22.15 -2.93
N GLU A 24 -0.73 21.99 -4.03
CA GLU A 24 0.17 23.01 -4.60
C GLU A 24 -0.57 23.97 -5.54
N THR A 25 -1.85 23.72 -5.85
CA THR A 25 -2.65 24.48 -6.81
C THR A 25 -3.37 25.64 -6.11
N PRO A 26 -3.00 26.91 -6.37
CA PRO A 26 -3.59 28.06 -5.67
C PRO A 26 -5.13 28.15 -5.79
N GLU A 27 -5.68 27.73 -6.93
CA GLU A 27 -7.11 27.73 -7.21
C GLU A 27 -7.91 26.80 -6.28
N LEU A 28 -7.24 25.83 -5.63
CA LEU A 28 -7.85 24.87 -4.73
C LEU A 28 -7.66 25.21 -3.25
N GLN A 29 -7.07 26.37 -2.92
CA GLN A 29 -6.76 26.74 -1.54
C GLN A 29 -7.97 26.69 -0.59
N SER A 30 -9.16 27.04 -1.08
CA SER A 30 -10.40 27.02 -0.30
C SER A 30 -10.83 25.61 0.13
N ILE A 31 -10.38 24.57 -0.57
CA ILE A 31 -10.70 23.16 -0.28
C ILE A 31 -9.52 22.36 0.28
N HIS A 32 -8.38 23.00 0.55
CA HIS A 32 -7.21 22.33 1.14
C HIS A 32 -7.52 21.47 2.37
N PRO A 33 -8.37 21.89 3.33
CA PRO A 33 -8.70 21.03 4.47
C PRO A 33 -9.30 19.68 4.08
N ILE A 34 -10.11 19.65 3.01
CA ILE A 34 -10.71 18.42 2.47
C ILE A 34 -9.62 17.57 1.80
N LEU A 35 -8.81 18.18 0.93
CA LEU A 35 -7.73 17.49 0.21
C LEU A 35 -6.69 16.88 1.18
N VAL A 36 -6.36 17.58 2.27
CA VAL A 36 -5.48 17.04 3.33
C VAL A 36 -6.13 15.83 4.00
N GLY A 37 -7.43 15.88 4.29
CA GLY A 37 -8.17 14.76 4.86
C GLY A 37 -8.15 13.53 3.94
N GLU A 38 -8.42 13.74 2.65
CA GLU A 38 -8.37 12.68 1.64
C GLU A 38 -6.96 12.12 1.45
N GLN A 39 -5.93 12.97 1.44
CA GLN A 39 -4.54 12.52 1.32
C GLN A 39 -4.16 11.61 2.49
N LYS A 40 -4.51 12.01 3.73
CA LYS A 40 -4.29 11.19 4.92
C LYS A 40 -5.02 9.85 4.84
N ALA A 41 -6.24 9.82 4.34
CA ALA A 41 -6.99 8.58 4.15
C ALA A 41 -6.29 7.64 3.16
N VAL A 42 -5.78 8.16 2.03
CA VAL A 42 -5.01 7.36 1.08
C VAL A 42 -3.71 6.86 1.69
N GLU A 43 -3.00 7.69 2.45
CA GLU A 43 -1.77 7.30 3.15
C GLU A 43 -2.02 6.19 4.18
N MET A 44 -3.07 6.29 5.00
CA MET A 44 -3.44 5.23 5.95
C MET A 44 -3.72 3.89 5.25
N VAL A 45 -4.47 3.89 4.15
CA VAL A 45 -4.77 2.65 3.41
C VAL A 45 -3.51 2.04 2.77
N ILE A 46 -2.55 2.86 2.33
CA ILE A 46 -1.26 2.37 1.83
C ILE A 46 -0.50 1.69 2.97
N ASP A 47 -0.38 2.36 4.12
CA ASP A 47 0.38 1.87 5.27
C ASP A 47 -0.21 0.55 5.80
N GLU A 48 -1.55 0.45 5.90
CA GLU A 48 -2.27 -0.77 6.27
C GLU A 48 -1.99 -1.90 5.26
N PHE A 49 -2.11 -1.62 3.96
CA PHE A 49 -1.87 -2.60 2.91
C PHE A 49 -0.44 -3.13 2.90
N GLU A 50 0.55 -2.25 3.06
CA GLU A 50 1.96 -2.62 3.15
C GLU A 50 2.21 -3.49 4.38
N SER A 51 1.66 -3.12 5.55
CA SER A 51 1.78 -3.93 6.77
C SER A 51 1.16 -5.32 6.64
N GLU A 52 -0.04 -5.43 6.08
CA GLU A 52 -0.71 -6.73 5.87
C GLU A 52 0.03 -7.60 4.87
N THR A 53 0.56 -7.02 3.80
CA THR A 53 1.33 -7.79 2.80
C THR A 53 2.67 -8.28 3.33
N ASP A 54 3.34 -7.52 4.20
CA ASP A 54 4.59 -7.95 4.84
C ASP A 54 4.33 -9.06 5.88
N ASN A 55 3.30 -8.91 6.71
CA ASN A 55 2.89 -9.94 7.67
C ASN A 55 2.53 -11.26 6.97
N ASN A 56 1.73 -11.22 5.91
CA ASN A 56 1.37 -12.41 5.11
C ASN A 56 2.58 -13.07 4.43
N ARG A 57 3.68 -12.34 4.21
CA ARG A 57 4.92 -12.89 3.64
C ARG A 57 5.74 -13.65 4.68
N ASN A 58 5.66 -13.26 5.95
CA ASN A 58 6.35 -13.90 7.07
C ASN A 58 5.64 -15.16 7.59
N GLU A 59 4.41 -15.43 7.16
CA GLU A 59 3.63 -16.60 7.54
C GLU A 59 3.78 -17.82 6.60
N ILE A 60 4.69 -17.79 5.62
CA ILE A 60 5.07 -19.03 4.91
C ILE A 60 6.02 -19.80 5.83
N PRO A 61 5.60 -20.92 6.44
CA PRO A 61 6.54 -21.76 7.16
C PRO A 61 7.45 -22.34 6.07
N LEU A 62 8.75 -22.07 6.17
CA LEU A 62 9.73 -23.01 5.66
C LEU A 62 9.42 -24.33 6.38
N SER A 63 8.73 -25.22 5.69
CA SER A 63 8.67 -26.62 6.11
C SER A 63 10.05 -27.19 5.83
N ASP A 64 10.95 -26.97 6.77
CA ASP A 64 12.04 -27.89 6.99
C ASP A 64 11.41 -29.14 7.60
N SER A 65 11.31 -30.17 6.78
CA SER A 65 11.29 -31.55 7.25
C SER A 65 12.14 -32.34 6.26
N ASP A 66 13.43 -32.38 6.58
CA ASP A 66 14.28 -33.52 6.31
C ASP A 66 13.58 -34.80 6.80
N ASP A 67 13.51 -35.81 5.91
CA ASP A 67 13.44 -37.28 6.14
C ASP A 67 12.84 -37.87 4.83
N GLU A 68 13.48 -38.74 4.04
CA GLU A 68 14.26 -39.92 4.40
C GLU A 68 15.49 -40.10 3.48
N LYS A 69 16.64 -40.35 4.11
CA LYS A 69 17.55 -41.39 3.61
C LYS A 69 16.88 -42.74 3.83
N ASN A 70 16.69 -43.53 2.77
CA ASN A 70 16.59 -45.00 2.68
C ASN A 70 16.17 -45.27 1.21
N GLU A 71 16.76 -46.11 0.36
CA GLU A 71 17.80 -47.15 0.38
C GLU A 71 18.27 -47.32 -1.08
#